data_AF-A0A966F279-F1
#
_entry.id   AF-A0A966F279-F1
#
_cell.length_a   1.000
_cell.length_b   1.000
_cell.length_c   1.000
_cell.angle_alpha   90.00
_cell.angle_beta   90.00
_cell.angle_gamma   90.00
#
_symmetry.space_group_name_H-M   'P 1'
#
loop_
_entity.id
_entity.type
_entity.pdbx_description
1 polymer ?
#
loop_
_entity_poly.entity_id
_entity_poly.type
_entity_poly.pdbx_seq_one_letter_code
_entity_poly.pdbx_strand_id
1 'polypeptide(L)'
;SKNVGAQFKPVRLILGRKRLNSVTYQKIMRASHHRPLNLIRHLRPRTESVIQDVDIPIENAAAFLVEFEAEIGIRPVWICPFVVPDGRFSLFKLRTDTPYINFGFWDMVRSSKPDGHYNARVEQLVKKHGGKKSLYSRSTYDETTFWTEYDRPRYQALKHECDPEGRFPGLYEKAVQRE
;
A
#
# COMPACT_ATOMS: atom_id res chain seq x y z
N SER A 1 5.29 18.32 4.72
CA SER A 1 4.60 17.10 5.19
C SER A 1 3.36 17.50 5.99
N LYS A 2 2.19 16.93 5.64
CA LYS A 2 0.91 17.14 6.32
C LYS A 2 1.01 16.84 7.83
N ASN A 3 1.80 15.83 8.19
CA ASN A 3 1.95 15.31 9.56
C ASN A 3 2.57 16.29 10.57
N VAL A 4 3.33 17.28 10.08
CA VAL A 4 4.01 18.30 10.90
C VAL A 4 3.57 19.71 10.53
N GLY A 5 2.50 19.87 9.74
CA GLY A 5 1.98 21.18 9.35
C GLY A 5 2.87 21.96 8.38
N ALA A 6 3.93 21.37 7.83
CA ALA A 6 4.89 22.07 6.97
C ALA A 6 4.32 22.47 5.59
N GLN A 7 3.06 22.14 5.30
CA GLN A 7 2.27 22.72 4.21
C GLN A 7 1.87 24.18 4.47
N PHE A 8 1.76 24.59 5.74
CA PHE A 8 1.40 25.96 6.11
C PHE A 8 2.63 26.86 6.11
N LYS A 9 2.53 28.03 5.45
CA LYS A 9 3.63 29.00 5.32
C LYS A 9 4.27 29.41 6.67
N PRO A 10 3.50 29.69 7.75
CA PRO A 10 4.10 30.09 9.04
C PRO A 10 4.96 28.99 9.66
N VAL A 11 4.50 27.75 9.64
CA VAL A 11 5.25 26.59 10.16
C VAL A 11 6.54 26.40 9.37
N ARG A 12 6.47 26.54 8.04
CA ARG A 12 7.63 26.42 7.15
C ARG A 12 8.66 27.52 7.41
N LEU A 13 8.22 28.72 7.77
CA LEU A 13 9.08 29.84 8.15
C LEU A 13 9.83 29.55 9.46
N ILE A 14 9.12 29.07 10.50
CA ILE A 14 9.70 28.72 11.80
C ILE A 14 10.71 27.57 11.69
N LEU A 15 10.41 26.55 10.89
CA LEU A 15 11.33 25.43 10.68
C LEU A 15 12.60 25.87 9.95
N GLY A 16 12.48 26.83 9.01
CA GLY A 16 13.58 27.27 8.17
C GLY A 16 14.00 26.22 7.13
N ARG A 17 14.65 26.66 6.04
CA ARG A 17 14.99 25.79 4.89
C ARG A 17 15.84 24.58 5.27
N LYS A 18 16.79 24.73 6.20
CA LYS A 18 17.71 23.66 6.64
C LYS A 18 17.02 22.49 7.34
N ARG A 19 15.78 22.66 7.82
CA ARG A 19 15.01 21.62 8.53
C ARG A 19 13.90 21.02 7.68
N LEU A 20 13.73 21.46 6.43
CA LEU A 20 12.76 20.91 5.48
C LEU A 20 13.37 19.72 4.72
N ASN A 21 13.93 18.76 5.46
CA ASN A 21 14.52 17.56 4.89
C ASN A 21 13.97 16.30 5.59
N SER A 22 14.20 15.14 4.96
CA SER A 22 13.74 13.85 5.45
C SER A 22 14.37 13.47 6.80
N VAL A 23 15.63 13.86 7.04
CA VAL A 23 16.35 13.57 8.29
C VAL A 23 15.67 14.24 9.48
N THR A 24 15.37 15.53 9.39
CA THR A 24 14.65 16.26 10.44
C THR A 24 13.25 15.73 10.63
N TYR A 25 12.53 15.42 9.54
CA TYR A 25 11.21 14.79 9.61
C TYR A 25 11.25 13.47 10.38
N GLN A 26 12.20 12.57 10.05
CA GLN A 26 12.36 11.30 10.74
C GLN A 26 12.70 11.49 12.22
N LYS A 27 13.56 12.45 12.57
CA LYS A 27 13.87 12.78 13.98
C LYS A 27 12.61 13.19 14.75
N ILE A 28 11.78 14.06 14.16
CA ILE A 28 10.51 14.50 14.77
C ILE A 28 9.56 13.32 14.93
N MET A 29 9.42 12.47 13.91
CA MET A 29 8.57 11.29 13.99
C MET A 29 9.04 10.33 15.08
N ARG A 30 10.34 10.00 15.16
CA ARG A 30 10.89 9.15 16.24
C ARG A 30 10.62 9.75 17.62
N ALA A 31 10.88 11.04 17.81
CA ALA A 31 10.60 11.73 19.07
C ALA A 31 9.12 11.63 19.46
N SER A 32 8.19 11.71 18.49
CA SER A 32 6.76 11.59 18.75
C SER A 32 6.30 10.22 19.25
N HIS A 33 7.10 9.17 19.07
CA HIS A 33 6.82 7.84 19.62
C HIS A 33 7.21 7.71 21.10
N HIS A 34 8.05 8.61 21.64
CA HIS A 34 8.48 8.58 23.04
C HIS A 34 7.54 9.39 23.96
N ARG A 35 7.50 9.02 25.25
CA ARG A 35 6.77 9.80 26.27
C ARG A 35 7.48 11.15 26.51
N PRO A 36 6.74 12.26 26.76
CA PRO A 36 5.28 12.36 26.86
C PRO A 36 4.58 12.66 25.51
N LEU A 37 5.33 12.88 24.42
CA LEU A 37 4.77 13.29 23.12
C LEU A 37 3.80 12.27 22.53
N ASN A 38 4.02 10.97 22.80
CA ASN A 38 3.10 9.93 22.36
C ASN A 38 1.69 10.06 22.95
N LEU A 39 1.51 10.78 24.05
CA LEU A 39 0.21 11.01 24.66
C LEU A 39 -0.70 11.85 23.76
N ILE A 40 -0.11 12.75 22.96
CA ILE A 40 -0.80 13.58 21.96
C ILE A 40 -1.45 12.71 20.88
N ARG A 41 -0.96 11.48 20.65
CA ARG A 41 -1.57 10.54 19.71
C ARG A 41 -2.98 10.13 20.13
N HIS A 42 -3.30 10.13 21.43
CA HIS A 42 -4.65 9.85 21.92
C HIS A 42 -5.65 10.98 21.59
N LEU A 43 -5.16 12.19 21.32
CA LEU A 43 -5.98 13.33 20.88
C LEU A 43 -6.13 13.37 19.35
N ARG A 44 -5.33 12.59 18.60
CA ARG A 44 -5.42 12.56 17.13
C ARG A 44 -6.53 11.60 16.70
N PRO A 45 -7.34 11.98 15.68
CA PRO A 45 -8.29 11.06 15.08
C PRO A 45 -7.57 9.78 14.64
N ARG A 46 -8.23 8.63 14.82
CA ARG A 46 -7.72 7.37 14.28
C ARG A 46 -7.62 7.49 12.76
N THR A 47 -6.51 6.97 12.23
CA THR A 47 -6.22 6.97 10.80
C THR A 47 -5.68 5.61 10.39
N GLU A 48 -5.98 5.20 9.16
CA GLU A 48 -5.42 4.04 8.51
C GLU A 48 -4.47 4.48 7.38
N SER A 49 -3.26 3.93 7.36
CA SER A 49 -2.33 4.15 6.24
C SER A 49 -2.76 3.27 5.08
N VAL A 50 -3.10 3.89 3.96
CA VAL A 50 -3.41 3.19 2.71
C VAL A 50 -2.38 3.66 1.69
N ILE A 51 -1.55 2.72 1.22
CA ILE A 51 -0.51 2.95 0.22
C ILE A 51 -0.57 1.71 -0.67
N GLN A 52 -1.08 1.85 -1.87
CA GLN A 52 -1.37 0.70 -2.72
C GLN A 52 -1.06 1.02 -4.17
N ASP A 53 -0.77 -0.05 -4.91
CA ASP A 53 -0.69 -0.02 -6.36
C ASP A 53 -1.37 -1.27 -6.90
N VAL A 54 -2.29 -1.07 -7.85
CA VAL A 54 -3.22 -2.10 -8.31
C VAL A 54 -3.39 -2.05 -9.82
N ASP A 55 -3.36 -3.22 -10.45
CA ASP A 55 -3.46 -3.38 -11.89
C ASP A 55 -4.86 -3.86 -12.24
N ILE A 56 -5.64 -3.02 -12.90
CA ILE A 56 -7.03 -3.31 -13.28
C ILE A 56 -7.11 -3.47 -14.80
N PRO A 57 -7.78 -4.52 -15.32
CA PRO A 57 -8.05 -4.64 -16.75
C PRO A 57 -8.72 -3.37 -17.29
N ILE A 58 -8.28 -2.90 -18.46
CA ILE A 58 -8.71 -1.60 -18.99
C ILE A 58 -10.23 -1.50 -19.14
N GLU A 59 -10.89 -2.63 -19.47
CA GLU A 59 -12.35 -2.73 -19.60
C GLU A 59 -13.11 -2.41 -18.29
N ASN A 60 -12.47 -2.63 -17.13
CA ASN A 60 -13.05 -2.41 -15.81
C ASN A 60 -12.48 -1.17 -15.09
N ALA A 61 -11.45 -0.53 -15.65
CA ALA A 61 -10.68 0.53 -14.99
C ALA A 61 -11.53 1.75 -14.62
N ALA A 62 -12.45 2.17 -15.50
CA ALA A 62 -13.34 3.30 -15.24
C ALA A 62 -14.31 3.00 -14.08
N ALA A 63 -14.92 1.80 -14.08
CA ALA A 63 -15.83 1.37 -13.03
C ALA A 63 -15.11 1.26 -11.67
N PHE A 64 -13.90 0.69 -11.67
CA PHE A 64 -13.04 0.64 -10.48
C PHE A 64 -12.80 2.04 -9.91
N LEU A 65 -12.45 3.02 -10.74
CA LEU A 65 -12.13 4.36 -10.27
C LEU A 65 -13.34 5.07 -9.63
N VAL A 66 -14.54 4.86 -10.19
CA VAL A 66 -15.80 5.40 -9.62
C VAL A 66 -16.06 4.81 -8.22
N GLU A 67 -15.96 3.49 -8.07
CA GLU A 67 -16.19 2.84 -6.78
C GLU A 67 -15.08 3.16 -5.76
N PHE A 68 -13.83 3.20 -6.22
CA PHE A 68 -12.70 3.62 -5.42
C PHE A 68 -12.88 5.05 -4.87
N GLU A 69 -13.34 5.98 -5.69
CA GLU A 69 -13.63 7.34 -5.23
C GLU A 69 -14.75 7.36 -4.20
N ALA A 70 -15.84 6.62 -4.44
CA ALA A 70 -16.99 6.60 -3.55
C ALA A 70 -16.69 5.99 -2.17
N GLU A 71 -15.83 4.98 -2.12
CA GLU A 71 -15.60 4.20 -0.91
C GLU A 71 -14.29 4.52 -0.17
N ILE A 72 -13.25 4.90 -0.91
CA ILE A 72 -11.90 5.16 -0.38
C ILE A 72 -11.58 6.66 -0.43
N GLY A 73 -11.86 7.31 -1.57
CA GLY A 73 -11.77 8.76 -1.72
C GLY A 73 -10.35 9.36 -1.62
N ILE A 74 -9.30 8.54 -1.73
CA ILE A 74 -7.91 9.03 -1.71
C ILE A 74 -7.62 9.81 -2.99
N ARG A 75 -7.02 10.98 -2.84
CA ARG A 75 -6.58 11.83 -3.95
C ARG A 75 -5.21 12.47 -3.66
N PRO A 76 -4.36 12.67 -4.70
CA PRO A 76 -4.56 12.26 -6.10
C PRO A 76 -4.35 10.74 -6.32
N VAL A 77 -4.74 10.26 -7.52
CA VAL A 77 -4.53 8.89 -8.00
C VAL A 77 -3.64 8.95 -9.25
N TRP A 78 -2.61 8.13 -9.30
CA TRP A 78 -1.72 7.96 -10.45
C TRP A 78 -2.30 6.91 -11.37
N ILE A 79 -2.28 7.18 -12.68
CA ILE A 79 -2.90 6.33 -13.70
C ILE A 79 -1.85 6.02 -14.76
N CYS A 80 -1.49 4.75 -14.88
CA CYS A 80 -0.40 4.29 -15.74
C CYS A 80 -0.91 3.14 -16.65
N PRO A 81 -1.26 3.41 -17.92
CA PRO A 81 -1.63 2.37 -18.86
C PRO A 81 -0.43 1.49 -19.24
N PHE A 82 -0.64 0.18 -19.35
CA PHE A 82 0.39 -0.75 -19.80
C PHE A 82 -0.19 -2.01 -20.46
N VAL A 83 0.68 -2.76 -21.13
CA VAL A 83 0.40 -4.09 -21.67
C VAL A 83 1.43 -5.08 -21.13
N VAL A 84 1.02 -6.33 -20.97
CA VAL A 84 1.90 -7.40 -20.49
C VAL A 84 2.50 -8.10 -21.72
N PRO A 85 3.82 -7.95 -21.96
CA PRO A 85 4.43 -8.43 -23.21
C PRO A 85 4.44 -9.96 -23.33
N ASP A 86 4.64 -10.66 -22.21
CA ASP A 86 4.68 -12.12 -22.15
C ASP A 86 4.38 -12.62 -20.71
N GLY A 87 4.22 -13.94 -20.55
CA GLY A 87 3.90 -14.58 -19.28
C GLY A 87 5.08 -14.86 -18.34
N ARG A 88 6.24 -14.20 -18.51
CA ARG A 88 7.47 -14.55 -17.76
C ARG A 88 7.41 -14.23 -16.27
N PHE A 89 6.51 -13.34 -15.85
CA PHE A 89 6.41 -12.87 -14.45
C PHE A 89 5.69 -13.90 -13.57
N SER A 90 6.42 -14.93 -13.14
CA SER A 90 5.82 -16.11 -12.52
C SER A 90 5.16 -15.87 -11.16
N LEU A 91 5.63 -14.90 -10.37
CA LEU A 91 5.07 -14.56 -9.05
C LEU A 91 3.98 -13.49 -9.12
N PHE A 92 3.84 -12.80 -10.26
CA PHE A 92 2.87 -11.75 -10.48
C PHE A 92 2.27 -11.90 -11.88
N LYS A 93 1.47 -12.96 -12.05
CA LYS A 93 0.88 -13.31 -13.34
C LYS A 93 -0.32 -12.40 -13.64
N LEU A 94 -0.29 -11.81 -14.83
CA LEU A 94 -1.37 -11.07 -15.47
C LEU A 94 -1.64 -11.70 -16.84
N ARG A 95 -2.81 -11.44 -17.42
CA ARG A 95 -3.13 -11.94 -18.78
C ARG A 95 -2.36 -11.11 -19.81
N THR A 96 -1.89 -11.76 -20.87
CA THR A 96 -1.13 -11.10 -21.95
C THR A 96 -2.02 -10.61 -23.09
N ASP A 97 -3.29 -11.01 -23.10
CA ASP A 97 -4.30 -10.66 -24.11
C ASP A 97 -5.10 -9.39 -23.76
N THR A 98 -4.80 -8.77 -22.61
CA THR A 98 -5.57 -7.66 -22.05
C THR A 98 -4.65 -6.50 -21.67
N PRO A 99 -4.95 -5.26 -22.07
CA PRO A 99 -4.30 -4.06 -21.52
C PRO A 99 -4.79 -3.77 -20.10
N TYR A 100 -3.94 -3.14 -19.30
CA TYR A 100 -4.22 -2.80 -17.90
C TYR A 100 -4.01 -1.31 -17.64
N ILE A 101 -4.70 -0.81 -16.62
CA ILE A 101 -4.41 0.46 -15.97
C ILE A 101 -3.89 0.16 -14.56
N ASN A 102 -2.68 0.61 -14.29
CA ASN A 102 -2.10 0.62 -12.97
C ASN A 102 -2.56 1.89 -12.22
N PHE A 103 -3.10 1.71 -11.01
CA PHE A 103 -3.60 2.77 -10.14
C PHE A 103 -2.78 2.84 -8.85
N GLY A 104 -1.88 3.82 -8.77
CA GLY A 104 -1.11 4.12 -7.57
C GLY A 104 -1.79 5.18 -6.71
N PHE A 105 -1.86 4.98 -5.39
CA PHE A 105 -2.45 5.97 -4.47
C PHE A 105 -1.95 5.80 -3.03
N TRP A 106 -1.90 6.92 -2.29
CA TRP A 106 -1.52 6.91 -0.88
C TRP A 106 -2.12 8.05 -0.07
N ASP A 107 -2.62 7.76 1.13
CA ASP A 107 -2.86 8.77 2.18
C ASP A 107 -3.04 8.11 3.57
N MET A 108 -3.20 8.96 4.58
CA MET A 108 -3.67 8.59 5.93
C MET A 108 -5.18 8.83 5.99
N VAL A 109 -5.98 7.78 5.76
CA VAL A 109 -7.44 7.86 5.75
C VAL A 109 -7.95 7.96 7.18
N ARG A 110 -8.72 9.02 7.50
CA ARG A 110 -9.38 9.14 8.81
C ARG A 110 -10.44 8.06 8.94
N SER A 111 -10.43 7.33 10.06
CA SER A 111 -11.28 6.15 10.22
C SER A 111 -11.68 5.92 11.66
N SER A 112 -12.95 5.63 11.91
CA SER A 112 -13.41 5.01 13.15
C SER A 112 -13.33 3.48 13.10
N LYS A 113 -13.01 2.88 11.95
CA LYS A 113 -12.95 1.44 11.74
C LYS A 113 -11.64 0.85 12.30
N PRO A 114 -11.58 -0.48 12.50
CA PRO A 114 -10.34 -1.18 12.82
C PRO A 114 -9.25 -0.93 11.77
N ASP A 115 -7.98 -1.04 12.20
CA ASP A 115 -6.83 -0.93 11.29
C ASP A 115 -6.89 -2.04 10.22
N GLY A 116 -6.67 -1.68 8.96
CA GLY A 116 -6.74 -2.60 7.81
C GLY A 116 -8.10 -2.63 7.11
N HIS A 117 -9.12 -1.93 7.60
CA HIS A 117 -10.44 -1.90 6.98
C HIS A 117 -10.40 -1.37 5.54
N TYR A 118 -9.77 -0.23 5.31
CA TYR A 118 -9.69 0.36 3.97
C TYR A 118 -8.73 -0.41 3.05
N ASN A 119 -7.65 -0.98 3.58
CA ASN A 119 -6.78 -1.88 2.80
C ASN A 119 -7.55 -3.12 2.33
N ALA A 120 -8.34 -3.75 3.21
CA ALA A 120 -9.20 -4.88 2.85
C ALA A 120 -10.27 -4.46 1.85
N ARG A 121 -10.82 -3.24 1.97
CA ARG A 121 -11.80 -2.74 1.02
C ARG A 121 -11.22 -2.52 -0.37
N VAL A 122 -10.01 -1.98 -0.47
CA VAL A 122 -9.25 -1.90 -1.73
C VAL A 122 -9.06 -3.29 -2.34
N GLU A 123 -8.64 -4.28 -1.55
CA GLU A 123 -8.47 -5.67 -2.03
C GLU A 123 -9.76 -6.26 -2.59
N GLN A 124 -10.90 -6.01 -1.93
CA GLN A 124 -12.21 -6.43 -2.41
C GLN A 124 -12.58 -5.76 -3.75
N LEU A 125 -12.34 -4.45 -3.89
CA LEU A 125 -12.58 -3.72 -5.14
C LEU A 125 -11.69 -4.26 -6.26
N VAL A 126 -10.40 -4.46 -6.00
CA VAL A 126 -9.45 -5.04 -6.97
C VAL A 126 -9.96 -6.39 -7.46
N LYS A 127 -10.32 -7.28 -6.53
CA LYS A 127 -10.87 -8.60 -6.87
C LYS A 127 -12.16 -8.50 -7.67
N LYS A 128 -13.08 -7.62 -7.26
CA LYS A 128 -14.36 -7.37 -7.95
C LYS A 128 -14.15 -6.95 -9.41
N HIS A 129 -13.13 -6.13 -9.68
CA HIS A 129 -12.83 -5.62 -11.01
C HIS A 129 -11.83 -6.49 -11.79
N GLY A 130 -11.55 -7.72 -11.32
CA GLY A 130 -10.66 -8.67 -11.99
C GLY A 130 -9.20 -8.22 -12.03
N GLY A 131 -8.81 -7.34 -11.12
CA GLY A 131 -7.47 -6.79 -11.04
C GLY A 131 -6.54 -7.59 -10.14
N LYS A 132 -5.31 -7.08 -10.02
CA LYS A 132 -4.27 -7.65 -9.17
C LYS A 132 -3.62 -6.56 -8.34
N LYS A 133 -3.33 -6.87 -7.07
CA LYS A 133 -2.69 -5.94 -6.16
C LYS A 133 -1.20 -6.24 -6.06
N SER A 134 -0.35 -5.22 -6.12
CA SER A 134 1.08 -5.37 -5.87
C SER A 134 1.39 -5.63 -4.38
N LEU A 135 2.46 -6.40 -4.10
CA LEU A 135 2.84 -6.86 -2.75
C LEU A 135 3.91 -5.99 -2.04
N TYR A 136 4.16 -4.76 -2.51
CA TYR A 136 5.14 -3.88 -1.87
C TYR A 136 4.61 -3.23 -0.57
N SER A 137 3.30 -3.21 -0.39
CA SER A 137 2.62 -2.62 0.76
C SER A 137 1.80 -3.67 1.49
N ARG A 138 1.26 -3.26 2.64
CA ARG A 138 0.43 -4.10 3.50
C ARG A 138 -0.67 -4.79 2.69
N SER A 139 -0.81 -6.09 2.91
CA SER A 139 -1.95 -6.90 2.48
C SER A 139 -2.77 -7.38 3.67
N THR A 140 -4.06 -7.63 3.45
CA THR A 140 -5.02 -8.08 4.47
C THR A 140 -5.71 -9.40 4.12
N TYR A 141 -5.27 -10.07 3.06
CA TYR A 141 -5.66 -11.43 2.72
C TYR A 141 -5.33 -12.40 3.86
N ASP A 142 -6.23 -13.34 4.14
CA ASP A 142 -5.87 -14.56 4.83
C ASP A 142 -4.92 -15.41 3.95
N GLU A 143 -4.20 -16.34 4.55
CA GLU A 143 -3.18 -17.12 3.85
C GLU A 143 -3.76 -17.94 2.68
N THR A 144 -4.96 -18.49 2.84
CA THR A 144 -5.62 -19.28 1.78
C THR A 144 -5.95 -18.40 0.58
N THR A 145 -6.55 -17.23 0.83
CA THR A 145 -6.85 -16.24 -0.23
C THR A 145 -5.55 -15.75 -0.88
N PHE A 146 -4.51 -15.46 -0.08
CA PHE A 146 -3.23 -15.00 -0.58
C PHE A 146 -2.63 -15.98 -1.61
N TRP A 147 -2.56 -17.27 -1.28
CA TRP A 147 -2.01 -18.28 -2.18
C TRP A 147 -2.95 -18.70 -3.32
N THR A 148 -4.20 -18.23 -3.31
CA THR A 148 -5.07 -18.30 -4.50
C THR A 148 -4.69 -17.21 -5.50
N GLU A 149 -4.26 -16.04 -5.02
CA GLU A 149 -3.86 -14.92 -5.86
C GLU A 149 -2.41 -15.02 -6.34
N TYR A 150 -1.51 -15.66 -5.57
CA TYR A 150 -0.07 -15.76 -5.88
C TYR A 150 0.41 -17.21 -5.97
N ASP A 151 1.38 -17.46 -6.86
CA ASP A 151 1.87 -18.80 -7.18
C ASP A 151 2.74 -19.39 -6.06
N ARG A 152 2.08 -20.09 -5.11
CA ARG A 152 2.73 -20.71 -3.95
C ARG A 152 3.83 -21.71 -4.33
N PRO A 153 3.59 -22.69 -5.23
CA PRO A 153 4.61 -23.67 -5.58
C PRO A 153 5.86 -23.01 -6.17
N ARG A 154 5.68 -22.04 -7.08
CA ARG A 154 6.81 -21.33 -7.68
C ARG A 154 7.57 -20.51 -6.66
N TYR A 155 6.87 -19.84 -5.75
CA TYR A 155 7.50 -19.11 -4.65
C TYR A 155 8.32 -20.04 -3.75
N GLN A 156 7.76 -21.18 -3.35
CA GLN A 156 8.43 -22.14 -2.47
C GLN A 156 9.70 -22.71 -3.10
N ALA A 157 9.67 -23.02 -4.40
CA ALA A 157 10.86 -23.46 -5.13
C ALA A 157 11.97 -22.38 -5.11
N LEU A 158 11.63 -21.12 -5.38
CA LEU A 158 12.58 -20.00 -5.33
C LEU A 158 13.10 -19.76 -3.91
N LYS A 159 12.23 -19.87 -2.90
CA LYS A 159 12.62 -19.71 -1.50
C LYS A 159 13.63 -20.79 -1.08
N HIS A 160 13.41 -22.03 -1.49
CA HIS A 160 14.32 -23.14 -1.21
C HIS A 160 15.68 -22.97 -1.91
N GLU A 161 15.68 -22.50 -3.17
CA GLU A 161 16.91 -22.26 -3.93
C GLU A 161 17.72 -21.08 -3.38
N CYS A 162 17.06 -19.97 -3.07
CA CYS A 162 17.73 -18.72 -2.71
C CYS A 162 17.95 -18.52 -1.20
N ASP A 163 17.18 -19.19 -0.35
CA ASP A 163 17.28 -19.08 1.11
C ASP A 163 16.92 -20.43 1.78
N PRO A 164 17.72 -21.48 1.53
CA PRO A 164 17.46 -22.84 2.02
C PRO A 164 17.43 -22.94 3.55
N GLU A 165 18.16 -22.05 4.23
CA GLU A 165 18.21 -21.99 5.70
C GLU A 165 17.07 -21.14 6.30
N GLY A 166 16.22 -20.52 5.47
CA GLY A 166 15.07 -19.75 5.94
C GLY A 166 15.43 -18.50 6.74
N ARG A 167 16.52 -17.81 6.38
CA ARG A 167 17.01 -16.65 7.12
C ARG A 167 16.13 -15.42 6.99
N PHE A 168 15.40 -15.31 5.88
CA PHE A 168 14.46 -14.21 5.64
C PHE A 168 13.01 -14.66 5.88
N PRO A 169 12.09 -13.75 6.21
CA PRO A 169 10.67 -14.08 6.26
C PRO A 169 10.16 -14.65 4.93
N GLY A 170 9.09 -15.44 5.00
CA GLY A 170 8.38 -15.85 3.81
C GLY A 170 7.59 -14.70 3.17
N LEU A 171 7.01 -14.92 1.98
CA LEU A 171 6.33 -13.86 1.24
C LEU A 171 5.03 -13.43 1.92
N TYR A 172 4.27 -14.38 2.45
CA TYR A 172 3.02 -14.09 3.17
C TYR A 172 3.33 -13.36 4.48
N GLU A 173 4.32 -13.83 5.22
CA GLU A 173 4.82 -13.24 6.46
C GLU A 173 5.24 -11.80 6.21
N LYS A 174 6.05 -11.55 5.16
CA LYS A 174 6.47 -10.21 4.79
C LYS A 174 5.33 -9.28 4.34
N ALA A 175 4.37 -9.80 3.58
CA ALA A 175 3.34 -8.97 2.94
C ALA A 175 2.12 -8.70 3.83
N VAL A 176 1.80 -9.65 4.72
CA VAL A 176 0.57 -9.63 5.53
C VAL A 176 0.89 -9.54 7.02
N GLN A 177 1.86 -10.31 7.50
CA GLN A 177 2.21 -10.30 8.92
C GLN A 177 3.07 -9.08 9.25
N ARG A 178 2.80 -8.48 10.42
CA ARG A 178 3.61 -7.39 10.95
C ARG A 178 4.74 -8.01 11.77
N GLU A 179 5.86 -8.29 11.12
CA GLU A 179 7.15 -8.47 11.82
C GLU A 179 7.86 -7.12 11.97
#